data_AF-A0A2D1U4G8-F1
#
_entry.id   AF-A0A2D1U4G8-F1
#
_cell.length_a   1.000
_cell.length_b   1.000
_cell.length_c   1.000
_cell.angle_alpha   90.00
_cell.angle_beta   90.00
_cell.angle_gamma   90.00
#
_symmetry.space_group_name_H-M   'P 1'
#
loop_
_entity.id
_entity.type
_entity.pdbx_description
1 polymer ?
#
loop_
_entity_poly.entity_id
_entity_poly.type
_entity_poly.pdbx_seq_one_letter_code
_entity_poly.pdbx_strand_id
1 'polypeptide(L)'
;MNLNNLEDLKDEMKKLGFGDAHIVKMEEHMRNNEPFFRLYDEVKATRGQVDITLHFKQSGQSDYYYLNRLEAVHNQAKPLEEGQKYLIITHTPEGQDNGVKKMENLNEAVAYFKKQSGNVELAVGKSAASKTMLANMENGKINYVARDFDRSFKSPPMPQIFWLNHGEGFGREHAANLVQGRSVYRDDLLNRDGIHYNAWVQLDTDKPRDRNDNLPMRHFTDSYGYDVKAQLGDYRIKEMEDPKTALKLENQLLNGHRPLVTVFKDGEETKLYLETAVRYGKLNFYREDGKPEKREQFQKETGLEVSSSFNKKMDQGKEKEVAQGQGMAM
;
A
#
# COMPACT_ATOMS: atom_id res chain seq x y z
N MET A 1 21.94 14.93 -22.53
CA MET A 1 21.81 14.23 -21.23
C MET A 1 23.14 14.19 -20.50
N ASN A 2 23.15 14.59 -19.23
CA ASN A 2 24.32 14.50 -18.36
C ASN A 2 24.46 13.10 -17.75
N LEU A 3 25.63 12.45 -17.89
CA LEU A 3 25.84 11.06 -17.44
C LEU A 3 25.96 10.92 -15.92
N ASN A 4 26.54 11.89 -15.22
CA ASN A 4 26.62 11.85 -13.76
C ASN A 4 25.22 11.95 -13.15
N ASN A 5 24.41 12.89 -13.66
CA ASN A 5 23.02 13.01 -13.24
C ASN A 5 22.18 11.76 -13.55
N LEU A 6 22.46 11.06 -14.66
CA LEU A 6 21.81 9.78 -14.94
C LEU A 6 22.16 8.73 -13.88
N GLU A 7 23.44 8.57 -13.53
CA GLU A 7 23.86 7.61 -12.50
C GLU A 7 23.27 7.95 -11.12
N ASP A 8 23.29 9.24 -10.74
CA ASP A 8 22.65 9.70 -9.51
C ASP A 8 21.17 9.33 -9.50
N LEU A 9 20.43 9.63 -10.58
CA LEU A 9 19.00 9.38 -10.66
C LEU A 9 18.65 7.87 -10.69
N LYS A 10 19.53 7.03 -11.23
CA LYS A 10 19.40 5.56 -11.12
C LYS A 10 19.47 5.10 -9.66
N ASP A 11 20.40 5.64 -8.89
CA ASP A 11 20.54 5.30 -7.48
C ASP A 11 19.38 5.86 -6.64
N GLU A 12 18.90 7.07 -6.95
CA GLU A 12 17.68 7.62 -6.35
C GLU A 12 16.47 6.71 -6.60
N MET A 13 16.27 6.26 -7.84
CA MET A 13 15.17 5.34 -8.20
C MET A 13 15.23 4.03 -7.42
N LYS A 14 16.42 3.44 -7.28
CA LYS A 14 16.62 2.20 -6.49
C LYS A 14 16.32 2.44 -5.01
N LYS A 15 16.81 3.54 -4.41
CA LYS A 15 16.54 3.90 -3.01
C LYS A 15 15.05 4.09 -2.74
N LEU A 16 14.32 4.65 -3.71
CA LEU A 16 12.88 4.85 -3.63
C LEU A 16 12.06 3.58 -3.89
N GLY A 17 12.71 2.46 -4.22
CA GLY A 17 12.10 1.15 -4.41
C GLY A 17 11.62 0.86 -5.83
N PHE A 18 12.08 1.60 -6.82
CA PHE A 18 11.77 1.35 -8.23
C PHE A 18 12.82 0.43 -8.88
N GLY A 19 12.35 -0.55 -9.64
CA GLY A 19 13.20 -1.58 -10.24
C GLY A 19 13.78 -1.18 -11.60
N ASP A 20 14.60 -2.08 -12.16
CA ASP A 20 15.34 -1.87 -13.41
C ASP A 20 14.44 -1.50 -14.60
N ALA A 21 13.23 -2.05 -14.68
CA ALA A 21 12.29 -1.74 -15.74
C ALA A 21 11.88 -0.25 -15.76
N HIS A 22 11.68 0.36 -14.58
CA HIS A 22 11.38 1.79 -14.47
C HIS A 22 12.61 2.64 -14.79
N ILE A 23 13.78 2.19 -14.36
CA ILE A 23 15.06 2.86 -14.61
C ILE A 23 15.38 2.90 -16.11
N VAL A 24 15.15 1.80 -16.83
CA VAL A 24 15.34 1.76 -18.29
C VAL A 24 14.41 2.76 -18.98
N LYS A 25 13.11 2.77 -18.64
CA LYS A 25 12.15 3.74 -19.20
C LYS A 25 12.56 5.19 -18.90
N MET A 26 12.99 5.46 -17.67
CA MET A 26 13.49 6.78 -17.28
C MET A 26 14.65 7.22 -18.16
N GLU A 27 15.65 6.34 -18.33
CA GLU A 27 16.83 6.61 -19.16
C GLU A 27 16.45 6.84 -20.64
N GLU A 28 15.50 6.08 -21.18
CA GLU A 28 14.96 6.28 -22.53
C GLU A 28 14.38 7.69 -22.71
N HIS A 29 13.54 8.16 -21.79
CA HIS A 29 12.98 9.52 -21.85
C HIS A 29 14.07 10.60 -21.75
N MET A 30 15.08 10.40 -20.90
CA MET A 30 16.22 11.33 -20.77
C MET A 30 17.07 11.35 -22.05
N ARG A 31 17.31 10.19 -22.68
CA ARG A 31 18.03 10.09 -23.97
C ARG A 31 17.27 10.78 -25.11
N ASN A 32 15.94 10.75 -25.07
CA ASN A 32 15.07 11.45 -26.00
C ASN A 32 14.96 12.96 -25.75
N ASN A 33 15.65 13.49 -24.72
CA ASN A 33 15.61 14.88 -24.28
C ASN A 33 14.19 15.40 -24.03
N GLU A 34 13.32 14.55 -23.48
CA GLU A 34 11.96 14.96 -23.13
C GLU A 34 12.01 15.87 -21.89
N PRO A 35 11.58 17.14 -21.94
CA PRO A 35 11.78 18.08 -20.83
C PRO A 35 10.87 17.79 -19.62
N PHE A 36 9.77 17.08 -19.85
CA PHE A 36 8.83 16.62 -18.83
C PHE A 36 8.28 15.26 -19.25
N PHE A 37 8.37 14.28 -18.37
CA PHE A 37 7.79 12.97 -18.59
C PHE A 37 7.30 12.35 -17.28
N ARG A 38 6.48 11.31 -17.41
CA ARG A 38 5.94 10.55 -16.28
C ARG A 38 6.24 9.09 -16.46
N LEU A 39 6.53 8.42 -15.35
CA LEU A 39 6.51 6.97 -15.29
C LEU A 39 5.37 6.52 -14.39
N TYR A 40 4.82 5.35 -14.70
CA TYR A 40 3.70 4.77 -13.98
C TYR A 40 4.11 3.46 -13.34
N ASP A 41 3.53 3.21 -12.18
CA ASP A 41 3.72 1.99 -11.42
C ASP A 41 2.44 1.63 -10.67
N GLU A 42 2.33 0.37 -10.28
CA GLU A 42 1.16 -0.16 -9.60
C GLU A 42 1.59 -1.02 -8.42
N VAL A 43 0.97 -0.77 -7.26
CA VAL A 43 1.18 -1.57 -6.05
C VAL A 43 -0.13 -2.25 -5.69
N LYS A 44 -0.09 -3.57 -5.48
CA LYS A 44 -1.26 -4.32 -5.01
C LYS A 44 -1.69 -3.79 -3.64
N ALA A 45 -2.96 -3.41 -3.52
CA ALA A 45 -3.56 -2.99 -2.25
C ALA A 45 -4.27 -4.15 -1.56
N THR A 46 -4.66 -3.99 -0.28
CA THR A 46 -5.57 -4.95 0.37
C THR A 46 -6.91 -5.06 -0.37
N ARG A 47 -7.38 -3.95 -0.94
CA ARG A 47 -8.55 -3.90 -1.82
C ARG A 47 -8.21 -3.02 -3.01
N GLY A 48 -8.27 -3.58 -4.21
CA GLY A 48 -7.91 -2.90 -5.45
C GLY A 48 -6.40 -2.71 -5.61
N GLN A 49 -5.98 -1.51 -5.98
CA GLN A 49 -4.58 -1.17 -6.26
C GLN A 49 -4.25 0.26 -5.83
N VAL A 50 -2.95 0.55 -5.72
CA VAL A 50 -2.43 1.90 -5.66
C VAL A 50 -1.74 2.21 -6.97
N ASP A 51 -2.21 3.23 -7.67
CA ASP A 51 -1.51 3.78 -8.83
C ASP A 51 -0.45 4.77 -8.34
N ILE A 52 0.78 4.62 -8.81
CA ILE A 52 1.88 5.55 -8.55
C ILE A 52 2.26 6.25 -9.86
N THR A 53 2.42 7.56 -9.80
CA THR A 53 2.91 8.39 -10.91
C THR A 53 4.18 9.12 -10.47
N LEU A 54 5.28 8.90 -11.17
CA LEU A 54 6.55 9.57 -10.96
C LEU A 54 6.66 10.78 -11.90
N HIS A 55 6.99 11.95 -11.35
CA HIS A 55 7.06 13.19 -12.12
C HIS A 55 8.51 13.63 -12.32
N PHE A 56 9.00 13.47 -13.54
CA PHE A 56 10.33 13.89 -13.94
C PHE A 56 10.29 15.22 -14.68
N LYS A 57 11.32 16.03 -14.48
CA LYS A 57 11.49 17.30 -15.17
C LYS A 57 12.97 17.60 -15.41
N GLN A 58 13.29 18.06 -16.61
CA GLN A 58 14.59 18.63 -16.93
C GLN A 58 14.72 20.05 -16.38
N SER A 59 15.92 20.40 -15.90
CA SER A 59 16.30 21.77 -15.57
C SER A 59 16.08 22.70 -16.75
N GLY A 60 15.61 23.92 -16.48
CA GLY A 60 15.57 24.97 -17.49
C GLY A 60 16.94 25.61 -17.77
N GLN A 61 17.96 25.24 -17.00
CA GLN A 61 19.30 25.88 -17.03
C GLN A 61 20.44 24.88 -17.28
N SER A 62 20.15 23.58 -17.34
CA SER A 62 21.14 22.52 -17.51
C SER A 62 20.54 21.25 -18.11
N ASP A 63 21.39 20.28 -18.42
CA ASP A 63 20.97 18.94 -18.90
C ASP A 63 20.57 17.98 -17.77
N TYR A 64 20.31 18.51 -16.57
CA TYR A 64 19.95 17.71 -15.40
C TYR A 64 18.46 17.40 -15.39
N TYR A 65 18.13 16.19 -14.95
CA TYR A 65 16.80 15.70 -14.71
C TYR A 65 16.58 15.45 -13.22
N TYR A 66 15.37 15.71 -12.77
CA TYR A 66 14.97 15.57 -11.37
C TYR A 66 13.66 14.80 -11.25
N LEU A 67 13.62 13.83 -10.33
CA LEU A 67 12.40 13.25 -9.81
C LEU A 67 11.96 14.05 -8.58
N ASN A 68 11.08 15.04 -8.78
CA ASN A 68 10.74 15.98 -7.71
C ASN A 68 9.64 15.45 -6.78
N ARG A 69 8.74 14.63 -7.33
CA ARG A 69 7.61 14.10 -6.58
C ARG A 69 7.12 12.79 -7.18
N LEU A 70 6.48 12.02 -6.33
CA LEU A 70 5.57 10.96 -6.73
C LEU A 70 4.15 11.28 -6.25
N GLU A 71 3.17 10.81 -7.00
CA GLU A 71 1.76 10.86 -6.65
C GLU A 71 1.26 9.43 -6.46
N ALA A 72 0.53 9.16 -5.37
CA ALA A 72 -0.11 7.87 -5.14
C ALA A 72 -1.64 8.03 -5.03
N VAL A 73 -2.38 7.12 -5.66
CA VAL A 73 -3.85 7.10 -5.64
C VAL A 73 -4.32 5.69 -5.29
N HIS A 74 -4.99 5.53 -4.15
CA HIS A 74 -5.66 4.27 -3.82
C HIS A 74 -6.99 4.18 -4.55
N ASN A 75 -7.19 3.12 -5.34
CA ASN A 75 -8.43 2.87 -6.05
C ASN A 75 -8.91 1.42 -5.86
N GLN A 76 -10.16 1.14 -6.26
CA GLN A 76 -10.79 -0.18 -6.10
C GLN A 76 -10.86 -0.99 -7.40
N ALA A 77 -10.19 -0.52 -8.46
CA ALA A 77 -10.10 -1.27 -9.70
C ALA A 77 -9.26 -2.54 -9.49
N LYS A 78 -9.47 -3.51 -10.37
CA LYS A 78 -8.62 -4.69 -10.42
C LYS A 78 -7.25 -4.30 -11.03
N PRO A 79 -6.14 -4.74 -10.42
CA PRO A 79 -4.80 -4.69 -10.99
C PRO A 79 -4.76 -5.06 -12.46
N LEU A 80 -3.95 -4.35 -13.25
CA LEU A 80 -3.64 -4.77 -14.61
C LEU A 80 -2.83 -6.07 -14.58
N GLU A 81 -3.23 -7.07 -15.37
CA GLU A 81 -2.39 -8.25 -15.57
C GLU A 81 -1.16 -7.91 -16.44
N GLU A 82 -0.16 -8.79 -16.40
CA GLU A 82 1.07 -8.59 -17.18
C GLU A 82 0.77 -8.39 -18.69
N GLY A 83 1.27 -7.26 -19.22
CA GLY A 83 1.08 -6.85 -20.60
C GLY A 83 -0.26 -6.17 -20.91
N GLN A 84 -1.19 -6.09 -19.95
CA GLN A 84 -2.42 -5.32 -20.12
C GLN A 84 -2.15 -3.81 -20.05
N LYS A 85 -2.99 -3.05 -20.76
CA LYS A 85 -3.05 -1.59 -20.74
C LYS A 85 -4.51 -1.15 -20.72
N TYR A 86 -4.75 0.09 -20.31
CA TYR A 86 -6.01 0.76 -20.63
C TYR A 86 -6.00 1.15 -22.10
N LEU A 87 -7.10 0.87 -22.79
CA LEU A 87 -7.29 1.12 -24.21
C LEU A 87 -8.42 2.12 -24.37
N ILE A 88 -8.14 3.23 -25.05
CA ILE A 88 -9.16 4.15 -25.54
C ILE A 88 -9.34 3.88 -27.03
N ILE A 89 -10.47 3.28 -27.38
CA ILE A 89 -10.76 2.85 -28.75
C ILE A 89 -11.78 3.82 -29.33
N THR A 90 -11.38 4.57 -30.35
CA THR A 90 -12.25 5.50 -31.07
C THR A 90 -12.80 4.78 -32.28
N HIS A 91 -14.12 4.60 -32.31
CA HIS A 91 -14.78 3.91 -33.41
C HIS A 91 -14.88 4.82 -34.63
N THR A 92 -14.37 4.34 -35.76
CA THR A 92 -14.44 5.00 -37.05
C THR A 92 -15.58 4.43 -37.90
N PRO A 93 -16.04 5.15 -38.95
CA PRO A 93 -17.01 4.61 -39.90
C PRO A 93 -16.58 3.27 -40.51
N GLU A 94 -17.55 2.50 -41.00
CA GLU A 94 -17.31 1.20 -41.66
C GLU A 94 -16.24 1.29 -42.75
N GLY A 95 -15.25 0.39 -42.69
CA GLY A 95 -14.14 0.33 -43.65
C GLY A 95 -12.87 1.08 -43.23
N GLN A 96 -12.85 1.74 -42.07
CA GLN A 96 -11.64 2.33 -41.48
C GLN A 96 -11.26 1.63 -40.17
N ASP A 97 -9.95 1.52 -39.93
CA ASP A 97 -9.42 0.98 -38.67
C ASP A 97 -9.73 1.92 -37.50
N ASN A 98 -10.20 1.33 -36.40
CA ASN A 98 -10.42 2.07 -35.16
C ASN A 98 -9.11 2.67 -34.65
N GLY A 99 -9.16 3.91 -34.16
CA GLY A 99 -8.04 4.51 -33.44
C GLY A 99 -7.89 3.87 -32.06
N VAL A 100 -6.70 3.36 -31.72
CA VAL A 100 -6.44 2.75 -30.40
C VAL A 100 -5.32 3.50 -29.69
N LYS A 101 -5.66 4.17 -28.57
CA LYS A 101 -4.68 4.79 -27.68
C LYS A 101 -4.48 3.92 -26.45
N LYS A 102 -3.23 3.53 -26.19
CA LYS A 102 -2.83 2.77 -24.99
C LYS A 102 -2.44 3.73 -23.87
N MET A 103 -2.84 3.42 -22.65
CA MET A 103 -2.54 4.18 -21.44
C MET A 103 -2.17 3.24 -20.30
N GLU A 104 -1.25 3.66 -19.42
CA GLU A 104 -0.78 2.83 -18.30
C GLU A 104 -1.51 3.15 -16.98
N ASN A 105 -2.04 4.36 -16.85
CA ASN A 105 -2.66 4.83 -15.61
C ASN A 105 -4.19 4.90 -15.72
N LEU A 106 -4.88 4.35 -14.72
CA LEU A 106 -6.33 4.30 -14.67
C LEU A 106 -6.96 5.69 -14.69
N ASN A 107 -6.50 6.59 -13.82
CA ASN A 107 -7.11 7.89 -13.61
C ASN A 107 -6.95 8.76 -14.85
N GLU A 108 -5.78 8.71 -15.50
CA GLU A 108 -5.56 9.37 -16.78
C GLU A 108 -6.44 8.78 -17.89
N ALA A 109 -6.60 7.45 -17.96
CA ALA A 109 -7.46 6.81 -18.95
C ALA A 109 -8.93 7.20 -18.78
N VAL A 110 -9.45 7.19 -17.55
CA VAL A 110 -10.81 7.65 -17.23
C VAL A 110 -10.98 9.13 -17.54
N ALA A 111 -10.02 9.97 -17.18
CA ALA A 111 -10.06 11.41 -17.47
C ALA A 111 -10.01 11.69 -18.98
N TYR A 112 -9.19 10.94 -19.73
CA TYR A 112 -9.12 11.05 -21.19
C TYR A 112 -10.43 10.61 -21.85
N PHE A 113 -10.99 9.47 -21.43
CA PHE A 113 -12.27 8.94 -21.90
C PHE A 113 -13.41 9.93 -21.69
N LYS A 114 -13.53 10.49 -20.48
CA LYS A 114 -14.60 11.45 -20.12
C LYS A 114 -14.55 12.77 -20.91
N LYS A 115 -13.40 13.11 -21.51
CA LYS A 115 -13.23 14.31 -22.36
C LYS A 115 -13.60 14.08 -23.82
N GLN A 116 -13.87 12.84 -24.23
CA GLN A 116 -14.25 12.54 -25.60
C GLN A 116 -15.71 12.94 -25.88
N SER A 117 -16.03 13.15 -27.16
CA SER A 117 -17.38 13.54 -27.61
C SER A 117 -17.93 12.65 -28.73
N GLY A 118 -17.21 11.59 -29.09
CA GLY A 118 -17.56 10.67 -30.18
C GLY A 118 -18.01 9.30 -29.68
N ASN A 119 -17.85 8.30 -30.54
CA ASN A 119 -18.05 6.89 -30.20
C ASN A 119 -16.74 6.31 -29.69
N VAL A 120 -16.64 6.12 -28.37
CA VAL A 120 -15.40 5.73 -27.71
C VAL A 120 -15.66 4.63 -26.70
N GLU A 121 -14.79 3.64 -26.69
CA GLU A 121 -14.74 2.57 -25.70
C GLU A 121 -13.51 2.76 -24.82
N LEU A 122 -13.69 2.69 -23.50
CA LEU A 122 -12.61 2.47 -22.53
C LEU A 122 -12.59 0.99 -22.19
N ALA A 123 -11.46 0.34 -22.41
CA ALA A 123 -11.27 -1.07 -22.14
C ALA A 123 -9.94 -1.34 -21.43
N VAL A 124 -9.78 -2.56 -20.92
CA VAL A 124 -8.50 -3.11 -20.45
C VAL A 124 -8.15 -4.33 -21.29
N GLY A 125 -6.90 -4.45 -21.73
CA GLY A 125 -6.47 -5.60 -22.52
C GLY A 125 -5.07 -5.48 -23.10
N LYS A 126 -4.62 -6.56 -23.76
CA LYS A 126 -3.33 -6.59 -24.47
C LYS A 126 -3.42 -5.91 -25.84
N SER A 127 -4.60 -5.94 -26.46
CA SER A 127 -4.89 -5.33 -27.77
C SER A 127 -6.38 -5.05 -27.91
N ALA A 128 -6.78 -4.30 -28.95
CA ALA A 128 -8.20 -4.09 -29.24
C ALA A 128 -8.97 -5.38 -29.57
N ALA A 129 -8.29 -6.45 -29.97
CA ALA A 129 -8.87 -7.77 -30.22
C ALA A 129 -8.96 -8.64 -28.95
N SER A 130 -8.14 -8.37 -27.94
CA SER A 130 -8.09 -9.08 -26.67
C SER A 130 -8.26 -8.09 -25.52
N LYS A 131 -9.53 -7.71 -25.30
CA LYS A 131 -9.92 -6.67 -24.35
C LYS A 131 -11.19 -7.02 -23.58
N THR A 132 -11.34 -6.38 -22.43
CA THR A 132 -12.57 -6.32 -21.64
C THR A 132 -13.02 -4.86 -21.57
N MET A 133 -14.22 -4.58 -22.05
CA MET A 133 -14.81 -3.25 -22.01
C MET A 133 -15.12 -2.82 -20.57
N LEU A 134 -14.70 -1.61 -20.20
CA LEU A 134 -14.93 -1.02 -18.88
C LEU A 134 -15.99 0.08 -18.93
N ALA A 135 -16.02 0.88 -20.00
CA ALA A 135 -17.04 1.89 -20.23
C ALA A 135 -17.21 2.16 -21.73
N ASN A 136 -18.40 2.60 -22.13
CA ASN A 136 -18.71 2.97 -23.51
C ASN A 136 -19.41 4.32 -23.59
N MET A 137 -19.09 5.06 -24.65
CA MET A 137 -19.65 6.36 -24.99
C MET A 137 -20.12 6.31 -26.44
N GLU A 138 -21.35 6.76 -26.67
CA GLU A 138 -21.94 6.93 -28.00
C GLU A 138 -22.40 8.37 -28.16
N ASN A 139 -22.00 9.01 -29.26
CA ASN A 139 -22.33 10.40 -29.57
C ASN A 139 -22.07 11.34 -28.38
N GLY A 140 -20.95 11.13 -27.68
CA GLY A 140 -20.57 11.93 -26.50
C GLY A 140 -21.33 11.61 -25.21
N LYS A 141 -22.26 10.66 -25.23
CA LYS A 141 -23.01 10.22 -24.05
C LYS A 141 -22.50 8.87 -23.56
N ILE A 142 -22.04 8.83 -22.30
CA ILE A 142 -21.68 7.57 -21.64
C ILE A 142 -22.96 6.74 -21.48
N ASN A 143 -23.02 5.60 -22.15
CA ASN A 143 -24.19 4.71 -22.15
C ASN A 143 -23.95 3.39 -21.38
N TYR A 144 -22.70 3.08 -21.04
CA TYR A 144 -22.33 1.90 -20.28
C TYR A 144 -21.11 2.13 -19.40
N VAL A 145 -21.14 1.57 -18.20
CA VAL A 145 -20.00 1.40 -17.29
C VAL A 145 -20.14 0.02 -16.65
N ALA A 146 -19.07 -0.79 -16.68
CA ALA A 146 -19.07 -2.12 -16.09
C ALA A 146 -19.34 -2.03 -14.57
N ARG A 147 -20.16 -2.95 -14.05
CA ARG A 147 -20.66 -2.87 -12.66
C ARG A 147 -19.55 -2.91 -11.61
N ASP A 148 -18.51 -3.73 -11.83
CA ASP A 148 -17.35 -3.83 -10.94
C ASP A 148 -16.36 -2.67 -11.14
N PHE A 149 -16.51 -1.88 -12.19
CA PHE A 149 -15.73 -0.69 -12.48
C PHE A 149 -16.42 0.62 -12.07
N ASP A 150 -17.75 0.62 -11.92
CA ASP A 150 -18.59 1.81 -11.72
C ASP A 150 -18.09 2.74 -10.61
N ARG A 151 -17.66 2.17 -9.47
CA ARG A 151 -17.14 2.95 -8.35
C ARG A 151 -15.85 3.67 -8.71
N SER A 152 -14.89 2.97 -9.32
CA SER A 152 -13.61 3.56 -9.75
C SER A 152 -13.80 4.56 -10.89
N PHE A 153 -14.80 4.35 -11.75
CA PHE A 153 -15.14 5.27 -12.83
C PHE A 153 -15.76 6.57 -12.32
N LYS A 154 -16.69 6.50 -11.37
CA LYS A 154 -17.43 7.67 -10.87
C LYS A 154 -16.69 8.47 -9.80
N SER A 155 -15.93 7.79 -8.94
CA SER A 155 -15.22 8.45 -7.85
C SER A 155 -14.08 9.31 -8.41
N PRO A 156 -13.95 10.59 -8.01
CA PRO A 156 -12.77 11.36 -8.34
C PRO A 156 -11.54 10.68 -7.70
N PRO A 157 -10.39 10.61 -8.39
CA PRO A 157 -9.17 10.16 -7.76
C PRO A 157 -8.83 11.10 -6.61
N MET A 158 -8.32 10.53 -5.53
CA MET A 158 -7.86 11.26 -4.34
C MET A 158 -6.34 11.12 -4.25
N PRO A 159 -5.58 11.89 -5.05
CA PRO A 159 -4.13 11.80 -5.03
C PRO A 159 -3.56 12.25 -3.69
N GLN A 160 -2.43 11.65 -3.35
CA GLN A 160 -1.53 12.14 -2.33
C GLN A 160 -0.16 12.34 -2.97
N ILE A 161 0.35 13.56 -2.88
CA ILE A 161 1.67 13.93 -3.39
C ILE A 161 2.70 13.74 -2.27
N PHE A 162 3.81 13.09 -2.64
CA PHE A 162 4.98 12.92 -1.82
C PHE A 162 6.16 13.60 -2.53
N TRP A 163 6.69 14.64 -1.90
CA TRP A 163 7.89 15.33 -2.39
C TRP A 163 9.11 14.50 -2.08
N LEU A 164 10.02 14.45 -3.04
CA LEU A 164 11.25 13.67 -2.95
C LEU A 164 12.44 14.62 -3.05
N ASN A 165 13.54 14.26 -2.39
CA ASN A 165 14.77 15.02 -2.44
C ASN A 165 15.94 14.05 -2.53
N HIS A 166 16.55 13.93 -3.71
CA HIS A 166 17.73 13.08 -3.92
C HIS A 166 17.59 11.63 -3.42
N GLY A 167 16.45 11.00 -3.75
CA GLY A 167 16.14 9.64 -3.31
C GLY A 167 15.64 9.52 -1.87
N GLU A 168 15.51 10.63 -1.15
CA GLU A 168 14.93 10.71 0.19
C GLU A 168 13.43 11.05 0.14
N GLY A 169 12.74 10.71 1.23
CA GLY A 169 11.29 10.87 1.37
C GLY A 169 10.53 9.54 1.31
N PHE A 170 9.24 9.61 1.04
CA PHE A 170 8.37 8.43 1.01
C PHE A 170 8.41 7.77 -0.36
N GLY A 171 9.24 6.74 -0.51
CA GLY A 171 9.32 5.92 -1.72
C GLY A 171 8.08 5.05 -2.01
N ARG A 172 8.19 4.17 -3.01
CA ARG A 172 7.12 3.34 -3.58
C ARG A 172 6.18 2.71 -2.55
N GLU A 173 6.73 1.86 -1.68
CA GLU A 173 5.94 1.10 -0.70
C GLU A 173 5.37 1.99 0.40
N HIS A 174 6.13 2.99 0.86
CA HIS A 174 5.66 3.94 1.86
C HIS A 174 4.43 4.70 1.38
N ALA A 175 4.52 5.25 0.16
CA ALA A 175 3.42 5.97 -0.47
C ALA A 175 2.19 5.07 -0.60
N ALA A 176 2.37 3.83 -1.07
CA ALA A 176 1.29 2.85 -1.20
C ALA A 176 0.64 2.48 0.15
N ASN A 177 1.42 2.34 1.22
CA ASN A 177 0.89 2.03 2.54
C ASN A 177 0.16 3.24 3.15
N LEU A 178 0.70 4.45 3.00
CA LEU A 178 0.10 5.68 3.51
C LEU A 178 -1.28 5.97 2.91
N VAL A 179 -1.43 5.85 1.58
CA VAL A 179 -2.73 6.09 0.92
C VAL A 179 -3.77 5.01 1.22
N GLN A 180 -3.34 3.84 1.70
CA GLN A 180 -4.23 2.81 2.25
C GLN A 180 -4.62 3.07 3.71
N GLY A 181 -4.16 4.18 4.31
CA GLY A 181 -4.43 4.56 5.69
C GLY A 181 -3.53 3.91 6.74
N ARG A 182 -2.45 3.22 6.32
CA ARG A 182 -1.49 2.59 7.23
C ARG A 182 -0.47 3.59 7.73
N SER A 183 0.24 3.22 8.79
CA SER A 183 1.34 4.01 9.34
C SER A 183 2.68 3.46 8.86
N VAL A 184 3.63 4.33 8.55
CA VAL A 184 4.99 3.96 8.14
C VAL A 184 5.99 4.62 9.09
N TYR A 185 7.05 3.92 9.46
CA TYR A 185 8.13 4.45 10.28
C TYR A 185 9.23 5.03 9.39
N ARG A 186 9.78 6.18 9.80
CA ARG A 186 10.93 6.84 9.18
C ARG A 186 11.89 7.31 10.27
N ASP A 187 13.17 7.10 10.04
CA ASP A 187 14.29 7.50 10.91
C ASP A 187 15.18 8.59 10.31
N ASP A 188 14.72 9.18 9.20
CA ASP A 188 15.45 10.15 8.41
C ASP A 188 14.65 11.43 8.15
N LEU A 189 13.60 11.70 8.93
CA LEU A 189 12.78 12.90 8.75
C LEU A 189 13.53 14.14 9.21
N LEU A 190 13.25 15.28 8.55
CA LEU A 190 13.80 16.59 8.89
C LEU A 190 12.70 17.54 9.33
N ASN A 191 12.92 18.25 10.44
CA ASN A 191 12.03 19.32 10.86
C ASN A 191 12.33 20.63 10.08
N ARG A 192 11.60 21.71 10.40
CA ARG A 192 11.78 23.02 9.73
C ARG A 192 13.17 23.63 9.91
N ASP A 193 13.86 23.26 10.97
CA ASP A 193 15.21 23.73 11.30
C ASP A 193 16.30 22.80 10.72
N GLY A 194 15.91 21.77 9.95
CA GLY A 194 16.82 20.78 9.39
C GLY A 194 17.36 19.77 10.40
N ILE A 195 16.71 19.63 11.56
CA ILE A 195 17.09 18.64 12.58
C ILE A 195 16.43 17.31 12.26
N HIS A 196 17.25 16.25 12.23
CA HIS A 196 16.78 14.89 12.04
C HIS A 196 15.94 14.39 13.22
N TYR A 197 14.87 13.67 12.92
CA TYR A 197 14.05 12.98 13.89
C TYR A 197 13.40 11.73 13.31
N ASN A 198 12.98 10.85 14.21
CA ASN A 198 12.28 9.62 13.85
C ASN A 198 10.80 9.75 14.18
N ALA A 199 9.94 9.17 13.35
CA ALA A 199 8.52 9.08 13.65
C ALA A 199 7.83 7.98 12.85
N TRP A 200 6.74 7.47 13.43
CA TRP A 200 5.67 6.90 12.63
C TRP A 200 4.85 8.00 11.97
N VAL A 201 4.47 7.80 10.72
CA VAL A 201 3.75 8.75 9.90
C VAL A 201 2.49 8.10 9.34
N GLN A 202 1.37 8.81 9.41
CA GLN A 202 0.07 8.41 8.86
C GLN A 202 -0.61 9.61 8.19
N LEU A 203 -1.39 9.40 7.14
CA LEU A 203 -2.25 10.47 6.60
C LEU A 203 -3.40 10.77 7.59
N ASP A 204 -3.59 12.05 7.91
CA ASP A 204 -4.59 12.52 8.86
C ASP A 204 -5.94 12.74 8.16
N THR A 205 -6.75 11.69 8.10
CA THR A 205 -8.11 11.73 7.50
C THR A 205 -9.13 12.47 8.36
N ASP A 206 -8.78 12.86 9.59
CA ASP A 206 -9.67 13.64 10.48
C ASP A 206 -9.59 15.14 10.16
N LYS A 207 -8.64 15.56 9.29
CA LYS A 207 -8.39 16.95 8.91
C LYS A 207 -8.76 17.23 7.45
N PRO A 208 -9.13 18.48 7.12
CA PRO A 208 -9.34 18.86 5.73
C PRO A 208 -8.03 18.76 4.93
N ARG A 209 -8.18 18.54 3.62
CA ARG A 209 -7.07 18.61 2.68
C ARG A 209 -6.51 20.02 2.57
N ASP A 210 -5.23 20.12 2.24
CA ASP A 210 -4.53 21.38 2.04
C ASP A 210 -4.83 22.01 0.65
N ARG A 211 -4.11 23.10 0.31
CA ARG A 211 -4.28 23.81 -0.97
C ARG A 211 -3.83 23.01 -2.19
N ASN A 212 -2.99 22.00 -2.01
CA ASN A 212 -2.55 21.07 -3.04
C ASN A 212 -3.44 19.82 -3.08
N ASP A 213 -4.58 19.87 -2.41
CA ASP A 213 -5.49 18.76 -2.22
C ASP A 213 -4.81 17.55 -1.57
N ASN A 214 -3.86 17.73 -0.66
CA ASN A 214 -3.21 16.65 0.09
C ASN A 214 -3.77 16.50 1.50
N LEU A 215 -3.79 15.28 2.02
CA LEU A 215 -4.02 15.06 3.45
C LEU A 215 -2.79 15.49 4.25
N PRO A 216 -2.97 16.18 5.39
CA PRO A 216 -1.88 16.44 6.32
C PRO A 216 -1.28 15.12 6.85
N MET A 217 -0.01 15.14 7.22
CA MET A 217 0.63 14.00 7.87
C MET A 217 0.55 14.14 9.40
N ARG A 218 0.19 13.05 10.06
CA ARG A 218 0.26 12.89 11.52
C ARG A 218 1.54 12.15 11.86
N HIS A 219 2.32 12.71 12.78
CA HIS A 219 3.60 12.16 13.23
C HIS A 219 3.46 11.66 14.67
N PHE A 220 3.96 10.46 14.93
CA PHE A 220 4.11 9.90 16.27
C PHE A 220 5.61 9.72 16.52
N THR A 221 6.22 10.71 17.17
CA THR A 221 7.64 10.75 17.53
C THR A 221 7.97 9.77 18.66
N ASP A 222 9.24 9.62 19.01
CA ASP A 222 9.68 8.73 20.09
C ASP A 222 8.99 9.01 21.43
N SER A 223 8.63 10.27 21.72
CA SER A 223 7.86 10.67 22.90
C SER A 223 6.47 10.02 22.98
N TYR A 224 5.94 9.52 21.87
CA TYR A 224 4.70 8.76 21.81
C TYR A 224 4.87 7.30 22.30
N GLY A 225 6.09 6.76 22.24
CA GLY A 225 6.44 5.48 22.87
C GLY A 225 5.95 4.22 22.17
N TYR A 226 5.61 4.27 20.88
CA TYR A 226 5.19 3.07 20.14
C TYR A 226 6.40 2.30 19.60
N ASP A 227 6.71 1.18 20.26
CA ASP A 227 7.75 0.23 19.87
C ASP A 227 7.12 -1.04 19.26
N VAL A 228 7.27 -1.21 17.95
CA VAL A 228 6.70 -2.36 17.22
C VAL A 228 7.30 -3.69 17.65
N LYS A 229 8.59 -3.70 18.01
CA LYS A 229 9.29 -4.92 18.43
C LYS A 229 8.82 -5.35 19.81
N ALA A 230 8.65 -4.41 20.74
CA ALA A 230 8.04 -4.67 22.03
C ALA A 230 6.62 -5.21 21.86
N GLN A 231 5.80 -4.57 21.01
CA GLN A 231 4.43 -5.02 20.73
C GLN A 231 4.38 -6.43 20.14
N LEU A 232 5.26 -6.77 19.20
CA LEU A 232 5.35 -8.14 18.64
C LEU A 232 5.68 -9.17 19.73
N GLY A 233 6.49 -8.77 20.72
CA GLY A 233 6.87 -9.61 21.86
C GLY A 233 5.69 -10.09 22.71
N ASP A 234 4.57 -9.37 22.69
CA ASP A 234 3.38 -9.67 23.48
C ASP A 234 2.51 -10.80 22.89
N TYR A 235 2.76 -11.22 21.64
CA TYR A 235 1.92 -12.17 20.92
C TYR A 235 2.64 -13.47 20.56
N ARG A 236 1.89 -14.58 20.51
CA ARG A 236 2.34 -15.90 20.06
C ARG A 236 2.35 -15.97 18.52
N ILE A 237 3.38 -15.37 17.93
CA ILE A 237 3.60 -15.34 16.48
C ILE A 237 4.80 -16.24 16.14
N LYS A 238 4.60 -17.23 15.26
CA LYS A 238 5.63 -18.22 14.91
C LYS A 238 6.87 -17.57 14.28
N GLU A 239 6.68 -16.54 13.45
CA GLU A 239 7.76 -15.79 12.82
C GLU A 239 8.65 -15.03 13.83
N MET A 240 8.22 -14.88 15.08
CA MET A 240 9.04 -14.28 16.14
C MET A 240 10.00 -15.27 16.81
N GLU A 241 9.90 -16.57 16.53
CA GLU A 241 10.77 -17.61 17.13
C GLU A 241 12.17 -17.65 16.48
N ASP A 242 12.26 -17.34 15.19
CA ASP A 242 13.55 -17.23 14.48
C ASP A 242 13.96 -15.75 14.32
N PRO A 243 15.22 -15.38 14.67
CA PRO A 243 15.67 -13.99 14.58
C PRO A 243 15.61 -13.37 13.18
N LYS A 244 15.81 -14.16 12.11
CA LYS A 244 15.77 -13.64 10.74
C LYS A 244 14.34 -13.37 10.30
N THR A 245 13.41 -14.27 10.62
CA THR A 245 11.99 -14.04 10.32
C THR A 245 11.40 -12.93 11.17
N ALA A 246 11.83 -12.80 12.43
CA ALA A 246 11.41 -11.72 13.32
C ALA A 246 11.84 -10.35 12.78
N LEU A 247 13.12 -10.21 12.39
CA LEU A 247 13.63 -8.98 11.79
C LEU A 247 12.93 -8.65 10.47
N LYS A 248 12.64 -9.66 9.65
CA LYS A 248 11.87 -9.46 8.40
C LYS A 248 10.45 -8.96 8.69
N LEU A 249 9.77 -9.56 9.67
CA LEU A 249 8.42 -9.16 10.07
C LEU A 249 8.42 -7.73 10.62
N GLU A 250 9.36 -7.40 11.50
CA GLU A 250 9.56 -6.06 12.04
C GLU A 250 9.75 -5.03 10.92
N ASN A 251 10.70 -5.27 10.00
CA ASN A 251 10.92 -4.40 8.85
C ASN A 251 9.69 -4.25 7.96
N GLN A 252 8.89 -5.32 7.80
CA GLN A 252 7.65 -5.22 7.04
C GLN A 252 6.64 -4.28 7.71
N LEU A 253 6.49 -4.37 9.02
CA LEU A 253 5.60 -3.50 9.79
C LEU A 253 6.11 -2.06 9.87
N LEU A 254 7.43 -1.85 9.97
CA LEU A 254 8.04 -0.52 9.90
C LEU A 254 7.74 0.17 8.56
N ASN A 255 7.79 -0.57 7.45
CA ASN A 255 7.40 -0.04 6.14
C ASN A 255 5.87 0.15 5.99
N GLY A 256 5.08 -0.19 7.01
CA GLY A 256 3.62 -0.11 7.01
C GLY A 256 2.95 -1.22 6.21
N HIS A 257 3.65 -2.30 5.90
CA HIS A 257 3.01 -3.44 5.25
C HIS A 257 2.04 -4.15 6.19
N ARG A 258 1.18 -4.97 5.58
CA ARG A 258 0.29 -5.89 6.28
C ARG A 258 0.73 -7.34 5.99
N PRO A 259 1.80 -7.84 6.64
CA PRO A 259 2.32 -9.18 6.39
C PRO A 259 1.39 -10.28 6.90
N LEU A 260 1.49 -11.45 6.29
CA LEU A 260 0.82 -12.67 6.75
C LEU A 260 1.72 -13.35 7.80
N VAL A 261 1.16 -13.60 8.99
CA VAL A 261 1.83 -14.24 10.12
C VAL A 261 1.10 -15.51 10.53
N THR A 262 1.81 -16.41 11.19
CA THR A 262 1.27 -17.67 11.68
C THR A 262 1.07 -17.58 13.19
N VAL A 263 -0.16 -17.81 13.64
CA VAL A 263 -0.58 -17.84 15.05
C VAL A 263 -1.25 -19.17 15.36
N PHE A 264 -1.41 -19.48 16.65
CA PHE A 264 -2.16 -20.65 17.10
C PHE A 264 -3.55 -20.23 17.58
N LYS A 265 -4.60 -20.85 17.04
CA LYS A 265 -6.00 -20.65 17.42
C LYS A 265 -6.64 -22.01 17.60
N ASP A 266 -7.27 -22.25 18.75
CA ASP A 266 -7.95 -23.52 19.07
C ASP A 266 -7.06 -24.78 18.92
N GLY A 267 -5.74 -24.62 19.12
CA GLY A 267 -4.76 -25.70 18.96
C GLY A 267 -4.25 -25.90 17.53
N GLU A 268 -4.75 -25.13 16.55
CA GLU A 268 -4.34 -25.21 15.14
C GLU A 268 -3.56 -23.97 14.69
N GLU A 269 -2.62 -24.16 13.77
CA GLU A 269 -1.95 -23.05 13.10
C GLU A 269 -2.92 -22.35 12.14
N THR A 270 -3.11 -21.05 12.34
CA THR A 270 -3.92 -20.19 11.48
C THR A 270 -3.06 -19.04 10.97
N LYS A 271 -3.20 -18.73 9.68
CA LYS A 271 -2.53 -17.57 9.06
C LYS A 271 -3.43 -16.35 9.12
N LEU A 272 -2.89 -15.23 9.60
CA LEU A 272 -3.58 -13.96 9.70
C LEU A 272 -2.70 -12.81 9.21
N TYR A 273 -3.34 -11.78 8.69
CA TYR A 273 -2.68 -10.53 8.35
C TYR A 273 -2.47 -9.69 9.61
N LEU A 274 -1.26 -9.18 9.80
CA LEU A 274 -0.89 -8.32 10.92
C LEU A 274 -0.70 -6.88 10.44
N GLU A 275 -1.20 -5.89 11.19
CA GLU A 275 -1.03 -4.47 10.87
C GLU A 275 -0.78 -3.63 12.13
N THR A 276 0.07 -2.60 12.00
CA THR A 276 0.30 -1.62 13.06
C THR A 276 -0.89 -0.66 13.20
N ALA A 277 -1.30 -0.44 14.44
CA ALA A 277 -2.33 0.54 14.81
C ALA A 277 -1.69 1.59 15.73
N VAL A 278 -0.71 2.32 15.19
CA VAL A 278 0.17 3.23 15.95
C VAL A 278 -0.62 4.21 16.82
N ARG A 279 -1.65 4.86 16.25
CA ARG A 279 -2.55 5.78 16.98
C ARG A 279 -3.17 5.18 18.25
N TYR A 280 -3.33 3.86 18.31
CA TYR A 280 -3.92 3.17 19.47
C TYR A 280 -2.88 2.42 20.29
N GLY A 281 -1.61 2.44 19.88
CA GLY A 281 -0.52 1.72 20.54
C GLY A 281 -0.69 0.20 20.47
N LYS A 282 -1.20 -0.35 19.37
CA LYS A 282 -1.55 -1.78 19.26
C LYS A 282 -1.16 -2.42 17.92
N LEU A 283 -1.30 -3.74 17.85
CA LEU A 283 -1.31 -4.53 16.63
C LEU A 283 -2.71 -5.08 16.35
N ASN A 284 -3.15 -5.06 15.10
CA ASN A 284 -4.42 -5.61 14.65
C ASN A 284 -4.20 -6.87 13.80
N PHE A 285 -5.07 -7.87 13.99
CA PHE A 285 -5.07 -9.12 13.24
C PHE A 285 -6.30 -9.18 12.33
N TYR A 286 -6.12 -9.62 11.09
CA TYR A 286 -7.18 -9.74 10.11
C TYR A 286 -7.14 -11.11 9.44
N ARG A 287 -8.31 -11.67 9.17
CA ARG A 287 -8.48 -12.83 8.29
C ARG A 287 -8.21 -12.44 6.84
N GLU A 288 -8.13 -13.43 5.97
CA GLU A 288 -7.96 -13.23 4.53
C GLU A 288 -9.11 -12.44 3.89
N ASP A 289 -10.35 -12.60 4.40
CA ASP A 289 -11.51 -11.82 3.97
C ASP A 289 -11.51 -10.36 4.51
N GLY A 290 -10.48 -10.00 5.28
CA GLY A 290 -10.30 -8.67 5.88
C GLY A 290 -11.08 -8.44 7.17
N LYS A 291 -11.77 -9.44 7.72
CA LYS A 291 -12.44 -9.31 9.02
C LYS A 291 -11.42 -9.29 10.16
N PRO A 292 -11.59 -8.41 11.16
CA PRO A 292 -10.70 -8.35 12.31
C PRO A 292 -10.88 -9.59 13.21
N GLU A 293 -9.78 -10.02 13.84
CA GLU A 293 -9.76 -11.02 14.91
C GLU A 293 -9.38 -10.34 16.24
N LYS A 294 -9.89 -10.87 17.35
CA LYS A 294 -9.57 -10.35 18.69
C LYS A 294 -8.12 -10.65 19.02
N ARG A 295 -7.29 -9.61 19.17
CA ARG A 295 -5.84 -9.76 19.39
C ARG A 295 -5.54 -10.49 20.70
N GLU A 296 -6.43 -10.36 21.69
CA GLU A 296 -6.30 -10.93 23.03
C GLU A 296 -6.16 -12.46 22.97
N GLN A 297 -6.77 -13.11 21.97
CA GLN A 297 -6.68 -14.57 21.80
C GLN A 297 -5.30 -15.06 21.34
N PHE A 298 -4.41 -14.15 20.93
CA PHE A 298 -3.05 -14.45 20.49
C PHE A 298 -1.99 -13.92 21.44
N GLN A 299 -2.38 -13.28 22.54
CA GLN A 299 -1.42 -12.80 23.53
C GLN A 299 -0.70 -13.98 24.19
N LYS A 300 0.57 -13.77 24.55
CA LYS A 300 1.27 -14.68 25.44
C LYS A 300 0.60 -14.58 26.80
N GLU A 301 0.34 -15.74 27.43
CA GLU A 301 -0.14 -15.75 28.82
C GLU A 301 0.89 -15.02 29.68
N THR A 302 0.42 -14.06 30.47
CA THR A 302 1.29 -13.41 31.46
C THR A 302 1.56 -14.40 32.60
N GLY A 303 2.72 -14.30 33.28
CA GLY A 303 3.05 -15.19 34.40
C GLY A 303 1.99 -15.22 35.52
N LEU A 304 1.19 -14.16 35.66
CA LEU A 304 0.03 -14.09 36.55
C LEU A 304 -1.11 -15.02 36.09
N GLU A 305 -1.45 -15.07 34.81
CA GLU A 305 -2.50 -15.93 34.26
C GLU A 305 -2.12 -17.42 34.33
N VAL A 306 -0.85 -17.74 34.09
CA VAL A 306 -0.29 -19.08 34.27
C VAL A 306 -0.39 -19.50 35.73
N SER A 307 -0.08 -18.62 36.69
CA SER A 307 -0.17 -18.90 38.13
C SER A 307 -1.61 -19.11 38.61
N SER A 308 -2.57 -18.31 38.12
CA SER A 308 -3.98 -18.48 38.43
C SER A 308 -4.56 -19.75 37.80
N SER A 309 -4.11 -20.13 36.61
CA SER A 309 -4.52 -21.38 35.94
C SER A 309 -3.93 -22.61 36.62
N PHE A 310 -2.70 -22.52 37.15
CA PHE A 310 -2.09 -23.55 38.00
C PHE A 310 -2.85 -23.72 39.32
N ASN A 311 -3.18 -22.61 40.00
CA ASN A 311 -3.96 -22.65 41.24
C ASN A 311 -5.36 -23.24 41.03
N LYS A 312 -6.04 -22.91 39.92
CA LYS A 312 -7.36 -23.47 39.59
C LYS A 312 -7.33 -24.97 39.30
N LYS A 313 -6.25 -25.47 38.69
CA LYS A 313 -6.03 -26.92 38.46
C LYS A 313 -5.67 -27.66 39.76
N MET A 314 -4.95 -27.02 40.68
CA MET A 314 -4.65 -27.60 42.00
C MET A 314 -5.90 -27.71 42.90
N ASP A 315 -6.80 -26.72 42.84
CA ASP A 315 -8.08 -26.78 43.59
C ASP A 315 -9.01 -27.87 43.08
N GLN A 316 -9.11 -28.05 41.75
CA GLN A 316 -9.90 -29.14 41.14
C GLN A 316 -9.30 -30.54 41.39
N GLY A 317 -7.99 -30.63 41.62
CA GLY A 317 -7.34 -31.88 42.04
C GLY A 317 -7.68 -32.26 43.48
N LYS A 318 -7.74 -31.28 44.39
CA LYS A 318 -8.10 -31.50 45.80
C LYS A 318 -9.58 -31.83 45.99
N GLU A 319 -10.49 -31.24 45.21
CA GLU A 319 -11.91 -31.60 45.27
C GLU A 319 -12.19 -33.04 44.80
N LYS A 320 -11.39 -33.57 43.85
CA LYS A 320 -11.51 -34.97 43.41
C LYS A 320 -10.97 -36.00 44.41
N GLU A 321 -9.93 -35.67 45.17
CA GLU A 321 -9.43 -36.53 46.25
C GLU A 321 -10.38 -36.57 47.45
N VAL A 322 -11.04 -35.44 47.79
CA VAL A 322 -12.02 -35.41 48.90
C VAL A 322 -13.32 -36.15 48.53
N ALA A 323 -13.74 -36.10 47.26
CA ALA A 323 -14.93 -36.82 46.79
C ALA A 323 -14.74 -38.35 46.70
N GLN A 324 -13.52 -38.85 46.47
CA GLN A 324 -13.23 -40.29 46.48
C GLN A 324 -12.98 -40.87 47.88
N GLY A 325 -12.57 -40.05 48.86
CA GLY A 325 -12.36 -40.48 50.25
C GLY A 325 -13.65 -40.64 51.08
N GLN A 326 -14.75 -39.97 50.70
CA GLN A 326 -16.02 -40.01 51.45
C GLN A 326 -17.03 -41.05 50.93
N GLY A 327 -16.68 -41.82 49.90
CA GLY A 327 -17.55 -42.86 49.31
C GLY A 327 -17.34 -44.29 49.87
N MET A 328 -16.44 -44.51 50.82
CA MET A 328 -16.16 -45.83 51.43
C MET A 328 -16.54 -45.94 52.92
N ALA A 329 -17.47 -45.12 53.38
CA ALA A 329 -18.05 -45.27 54.71
C ALA A 329 -19.57 -45.08 54.65
N MET A 330 -20.28 -46.12 54.20
CA MET A 330 -21.62 -46.53 54.65
C MET A 330 -21.92 -47.93 54.16
#